data_AF-A0A971JQM8-F1
#
_entry.id   AF-A0A971JQM8-F1
#
_cell.length_a   1.000
_cell.length_b   1.000
_cell.length_c   1.000
_cell.angle_alpha   90.00
_cell.angle_beta   90.00
_cell.angle_gamma   90.00
#
_symmetry.space_group_name_H-M   'P 1'
#
loop_
_entity.id
_entity.type
_entity.pdbx_description
1 polymer ?
#
loop_
_entity_poly.entity_id
_entity_poly.type
_entity_poly.pdbx_seq_one_letter_code
_entity_poly.pdbx_strand_id
1 'polypeptide(L)'
;MDRRIDSFLEQVDLPLVHRVRQRFDQTHLPYPDRILRDQLKEQLPADLSGRKIAITCGSRGIDQYVRLISTVVDYLKTCGAQPFLVPAMGSHGGATAAGQTALLAHLGVTESSTGAPVCSSMETCRIGTTKNGVPVFADRQACLADGIILLNRIKPHTSFRGAFESGLLKMLAIGLGKHDGAEATHLLRYENMAENLVSVGTFALEHLPVLAGVATLENAYGQLGEVHVLRPDEIISREPELLQRARDLMPRLYLDTIDVLIIREIGKQISGTGMDTNIVGRYHTQAASGGPRTIKLGVLDLSEQSDGNANGMGLADFITRRFADKIDWTATYLNTLTSTEPASARMPMVLDNDQAVMKACVKLCGQSAASQVRLVVIEHTKSLDQIWMSPAACASVNAPDHVQIESDPLPLQFDEEGCWLYD
;
A
#
# COMPACT_ATOMS: atom_id res chain seq x y z
N MET A 1 1.39 -10.51 -31.91
CA MET A 1 -0.06 -10.27 -32.02
C MET A 1 -0.47 -10.27 -33.49
N ASP A 2 -1.76 -10.10 -33.81
CA ASP A 2 -2.19 -9.90 -35.19
C ASP A 2 -1.63 -8.57 -35.70
N ARG A 3 -0.85 -8.59 -36.79
CA ARG A 3 -0.21 -7.42 -37.41
C ARG A 3 -1.19 -6.29 -37.72
N ARG A 4 -2.49 -6.59 -37.80
CA ARG A 4 -3.55 -5.59 -37.98
C ARG A 4 -3.62 -4.60 -36.81
N ILE A 5 -3.45 -5.03 -35.56
CA ILE A 5 -3.48 -4.11 -34.41
C ILE A 5 -2.29 -3.16 -34.47
N ASP A 6 -1.10 -3.67 -34.77
CA ASP A 6 0.11 -2.86 -34.87
C ASP A 6 -0.03 -1.81 -35.97
N SER A 7 -0.59 -2.17 -37.14
CA SER A 7 -0.86 -1.22 -38.22
C SER A 7 -1.84 -0.09 -37.83
N PHE A 8 -2.78 -0.36 -36.91
CA PHE A 8 -3.69 0.65 -36.37
C PHE A 8 -3.00 1.62 -35.42
N LEU A 9 -1.93 1.18 -34.75
CA LEU A 9 -1.17 1.97 -33.80
C LEU A 9 0.04 2.66 -34.44
N GLU A 10 0.58 2.13 -35.54
CA GLU A 10 1.74 2.70 -36.26
C GLU A 10 1.60 4.19 -36.54
N GLN A 11 0.41 4.62 -36.97
CA GLN A 11 0.07 6.00 -37.33
C GLN A 11 -0.14 6.95 -36.13
N VAL A 12 -0.03 6.45 -34.90
CA VAL A 12 -0.23 7.25 -33.69
C VAL A 12 1.08 7.89 -33.28
N ASP A 13 1.13 9.22 -33.36
CA ASP A 13 2.24 10.00 -32.84
C ASP A 13 2.20 10.05 -31.31
N LEU A 14 3.37 9.85 -30.68
CA LEU A 14 3.54 10.03 -29.25
C LEU A 14 3.95 11.48 -28.93
N PRO A 15 3.48 12.05 -27.81
CA PRO A 15 3.93 13.36 -27.36
C PRO A 15 5.43 13.34 -27.04
N LEU A 16 6.11 14.48 -27.26
CA LEU A 16 7.41 14.72 -26.62
C LEU A 16 7.21 14.80 -25.10
N VAL A 17 8.28 14.54 -24.34
CA VAL A 17 8.28 14.57 -22.88
C VAL A 17 9.46 15.36 -22.32
N HIS A 18 9.25 16.01 -21.20
CA HIS A 18 10.30 16.57 -20.34
C HIS A 18 10.59 15.60 -19.20
N ARG A 19 11.85 15.57 -18.75
CA ARG A 19 12.16 15.11 -17.39
C ARG A 19 11.67 16.17 -16.40
N VAL A 20 10.96 15.71 -15.39
CA VAL A 20 10.34 16.58 -14.39
C VAL A 20 10.64 16.07 -13.00
N ARG A 21 11.08 16.99 -12.14
CA ARG A 21 11.28 16.74 -10.72
C ARG A 21 10.13 17.33 -9.91
N GLN A 22 9.43 16.49 -9.16
CA GLN A 22 8.44 16.94 -8.17
C GLN A 22 9.09 17.03 -6.78
N ARG A 23 8.72 18.07 -6.02
CA ARG A 23 9.23 18.33 -4.67
C ARG A 23 8.12 18.15 -3.65
N PHE A 24 8.35 17.24 -2.71
CA PHE A 24 7.47 16.95 -1.59
C PHE A 24 8.15 17.28 -0.25
N ASP A 25 7.38 17.23 0.84
CA ASP A 25 7.89 17.36 2.21
C ASP A 25 8.96 16.27 2.50
N GLN A 26 10.16 16.71 2.87
CA GLN A 26 11.32 15.86 3.18
C GLN A 26 11.51 15.63 4.68
N THR A 27 10.57 16.08 5.51
CA THR A 27 10.60 15.86 6.96
C THR A 27 10.71 14.37 7.24
N HIS A 28 11.76 13.99 7.96
CA HIS A 28 12.03 12.62 8.39
C HIS A 28 12.59 12.64 9.81
N LEU A 29 12.45 11.51 10.51
CA LEU A 29 12.78 11.36 11.91
C LEU A 29 14.23 10.85 12.06
N PRO A 30 15.19 11.65 12.56
CA PRO A 30 16.61 11.25 12.59
C PRO A 30 16.92 10.19 13.66
N TYR A 31 16.22 10.21 14.80
CA TYR A 31 16.45 9.32 15.94
C TYR A 31 15.15 8.63 16.39
N PRO A 32 14.54 7.79 15.54
CA PRO A 32 13.23 7.20 15.82
C PRO A 32 13.22 6.31 17.07
N ASP A 33 14.32 5.64 17.37
CA ASP A 33 14.49 4.78 18.54
C ASP A 33 14.41 5.54 19.86
N ARG A 34 15.01 6.74 19.94
CA ARG A 34 14.98 7.56 21.15
C ARG A 34 13.58 8.08 21.44
N ILE A 35 12.95 8.66 20.42
CA ILE A 35 11.59 9.21 20.50
C ILE A 35 10.59 8.11 20.85
N LEU A 36 10.71 6.94 20.20
CA LEU A 36 9.87 5.80 20.49
C LEU A 36 10.07 5.29 21.93
N ARG A 37 11.31 5.18 22.42
CA ARG A 37 11.57 4.77 23.83
C ARG A 37 10.97 5.75 24.83
N ASP A 38 11.11 7.05 24.59
CA ASP A 38 10.58 8.08 25.48
C ASP A 38 9.04 8.01 25.55
N GLN A 39 8.37 7.87 24.40
CA GLN A 39 6.92 7.73 24.35
C GLN A 39 6.44 6.39 24.95
N LEU A 40 7.16 5.28 24.72
CA LEU A 40 6.86 3.99 25.37
C LEU A 40 6.95 4.10 26.89
N LYS A 41 7.95 4.84 27.40
CA LYS A 41 8.12 5.10 28.83
C LYS A 41 7.00 5.93 29.43
N GLU A 42 6.47 6.88 28.67
CA GLU A 42 5.34 7.69 29.10
C GLU A 42 4.02 6.90 29.13
N GLN A 43 3.79 6.04 28.13
CA GLN A 43 2.49 5.40 27.94
C GLN A 43 2.37 4.00 28.55
N LEU A 44 3.47 3.30 28.81
CA LEU A 44 3.45 1.93 29.35
C LEU A 44 3.81 1.88 30.84
N PRO A 45 3.30 0.87 31.59
CA PRO A 45 3.75 0.62 32.95
C PRO A 45 5.26 0.34 33.03
N ALA A 46 5.90 0.82 34.10
CA ALA A 46 7.34 0.62 34.31
C ALA A 46 7.73 -0.83 34.62
N ASP A 47 6.79 -1.61 35.20
CA ASP A 47 6.99 -3.01 35.56
C ASP A 47 5.99 -3.91 34.82
N LEU A 48 6.52 -4.76 33.95
CA LEU A 48 5.81 -5.78 33.19
C LEU A 48 6.45 -7.15 33.44
N SER A 49 7.10 -7.33 34.60
CA SER A 49 7.87 -8.52 34.94
C SER A 49 7.09 -9.82 34.70
N GLY A 50 7.68 -10.71 33.90
CA GLY A 50 7.13 -12.03 33.60
C GLY A 50 5.95 -12.05 32.62
N ARG A 51 5.42 -10.90 32.21
CA ARG A 51 4.30 -10.81 31.27
C ARG A 51 4.73 -11.15 29.85
N LYS A 52 3.97 -11.98 29.15
CA LYS A 52 4.16 -12.29 27.73
C LYS A 52 3.46 -11.23 26.88
N ILE A 53 4.23 -10.48 26.10
CA ILE A 53 3.71 -9.34 25.34
C ILE A 53 3.81 -9.63 23.84
N ALA A 54 2.68 -9.70 23.16
CA ALA A 54 2.62 -9.88 21.71
C ALA A 54 2.89 -8.53 21.00
N ILE A 55 3.69 -8.53 19.93
CA ILE A 55 3.94 -7.35 19.09
C ILE A 55 3.51 -7.69 17.67
N THR A 56 2.55 -6.94 17.12
CA THR A 56 2.02 -7.24 15.79
C THR A 56 3.00 -6.85 14.68
N CYS A 57 3.17 -7.72 13.70
CA CYS A 57 4.01 -7.45 12.53
C CYS A 57 3.20 -7.57 11.24
N GLY A 58 3.10 -6.47 10.49
CA GLY A 58 2.40 -6.41 9.22
C GLY A 58 3.22 -6.95 8.05
N SER A 59 2.55 -7.12 6.90
CA SER A 59 3.11 -7.66 5.66
C SER A 59 3.73 -6.62 4.73
N ARG A 60 3.78 -5.35 5.14
CA ARG A 60 4.22 -4.23 4.31
C ARG A 60 5.49 -3.64 4.89
N GLY A 61 6.40 -3.25 4.00
CA GLY A 61 7.58 -2.49 4.38
C GLY A 61 7.18 -1.17 5.03
N ILE A 62 7.71 -0.96 6.24
CA ILE A 62 7.74 0.30 6.97
C ILE A 62 9.20 0.76 6.96
N ASP A 63 9.46 2.05 6.77
CA ASP A 63 10.82 2.54 6.91
C ASP A 63 11.36 2.27 8.33
N GLN A 64 12.63 1.87 8.41
CA GLN A 64 13.28 1.49 9.68
C GLN A 64 12.56 0.37 10.45
N TYR A 65 11.83 -0.53 9.78
CA TYR A 65 10.92 -1.48 10.44
C TYR A 65 11.59 -2.32 11.55
N VAL A 66 12.72 -2.94 11.23
CA VAL A 66 13.49 -3.77 12.17
C VAL A 66 13.92 -2.96 13.38
N ARG A 67 14.40 -1.72 13.16
CA ARG A 67 14.84 -0.81 14.22
C ARG A 67 13.69 -0.41 15.14
N LEU A 68 12.49 -0.17 14.60
CA LEU A 68 11.30 0.13 15.40
C LEU A 68 10.89 -1.07 16.25
N ILE A 69 10.79 -2.27 15.64
CA ILE A 69 10.43 -3.49 16.38
C ILE A 69 11.46 -3.79 17.46
N SER A 70 12.76 -3.79 17.14
CA SER A 70 13.82 -4.08 18.11
C SER A 70 13.82 -3.08 19.26
N THR A 71 13.49 -1.81 18.98
CA THR A 71 13.35 -0.78 20.02
C THR A 71 12.20 -1.09 20.98
N VAL A 72 11.03 -1.50 20.47
CA VAL A 72 9.90 -1.93 21.31
C VAL A 72 10.28 -3.17 22.14
N VAL A 73 10.89 -4.17 21.50
CA VAL A 73 11.35 -5.41 22.15
C VAL A 73 12.33 -5.11 23.28
N ASP A 74 13.35 -4.31 23.03
CA ASP A 74 14.36 -3.94 24.01
C ASP A 74 13.73 -3.20 25.19
N TYR A 75 12.86 -2.23 24.92
CA TYR A 75 12.16 -1.48 25.95
C TYR A 75 11.33 -2.42 26.85
N LEU A 76 10.51 -3.29 26.26
CA LEU A 76 9.70 -4.25 27.01
C LEU A 76 10.56 -5.19 27.89
N LYS A 77 11.72 -5.63 27.38
CA LYS A 77 12.68 -6.42 28.18
C LYS A 77 13.24 -5.63 29.35
N THR A 78 13.51 -4.33 29.20
CA THR A 78 13.93 -3.49 30.35
C THR A 78 12.86 -3.36 31.42
N CYS A 79 11.58 -3.49 31.05
CA CYS A 79 10.44 -3.57 31.98
C CYS A 79 10.21 -4.99 32.55
N GLY A 80 11.07 -5.97 32.22
CA GLY A 80 10.97 -7.35 32.70
C GLY A 80 10.01 -8.25 31.92
N ALA A 81 9.45 -7.78 30.79
CA ALA A 81 8.51 -8.55 29.97
C ALA A 81 9.21 -9.61 29.09
N GLN A 82 8.41 -10.53 28.55
CA GLN A 82 8.79 -11.55 27.57
C GLN A 82 8.11 -11.26 26.23
N PRO A 83 8.70 -10.38 25.39
CA PRO A 83 8.09 -10.01 24.11
C PRO A 83 8.21 -11.13 23.07
N PHE A 84 7.20 -11.26 22.22
CA PHE A 84 7.22 -12.13 21.04
C PHE A 84 6.48 -11.48 19.87
N LEU A 85 6.87 -11.80 18.64
CA LEU A 85 6.32 -11.22 17.43
C LEU A 85 5.19 -12.08 16.87
N VAL A 86 4.06 -11.46 16.54
CA VAL A 86 2.92 -12.12 15.91
C VAL A 86 2.71 -11.56 14.51
N PRO A 87 2.84 -12.36 13.45
CA PRO A 87 2.47 -11.93 12.10
C PRO A 87 0.97 -11.59 12.06
N ALA A 88 0.64 -10.34 11.81
CA ALA A 88 -0.73 -9.81 11.80
C ALA A 88 -1.04 -9.27 10.40
N MET A 89 -1.28 -10.20 9.48
CA MET A 89 -1.24 -9.91 8.03
C MET A 89 -2.51 -10.29 7.27
N GLY A 90 -3.56 -10.72 7.96
CA GLY A 90 -4.75 -11.29 7.33
C GLY A 90 -4.41 -12.54 6.50
N SER A 91 -4.76 -12.52 5.22
CA SER A 91 -4.52 -13.62 4.26
C SER A 91 -3.15 -13.60 3.56
N HIS A 92 -2.28 -12.62 3.86
CA HIS A 92 -0.97 -12.53 3.20
C HIS A 92 -0.05 -13.71 3.60
N GLY A 93 1.00 -13.96 2.81
CA GLY A 93 1.85 -15.14 2.98
C GLY A 93 1.13 -16.45 2.62
N GLY A 94 0.19 -16.39 1.65
CA GLY A 94 -0.62 -17.53 1.23
C GLY A 94 -1.56 -18.07 2.32
N ALA A 95 -1.88 -17.26 3.35
CA ALA A 95 -2.65 -17.68 4.52
C ALA A 95 -2.08 -18.93 5.23
N THR A 96 -0.74 -19.06 5.26
CA THR A 96 -0.04 -20.13 5.98
C THR A 96 0.95 -19.56 7.01
N ALA A 97 1.19 -20.29 8.09
CA ALA A 97 2.16 -19.89 9.11
C ALA A 97 3.59 -19.77 8.52
N ALA A 98 3.97 -20.72 7.66
CA ALA A 98 5.27 -20.71 6.99
C ALA A 98 5.42 -19.52 6.04
N GLY A 99 4.40 -19.23 5.22
CA GLY A 99 4.43 -18.11 4.30
C GLY A 99 4.44 -16.75 5.00
N GLN A 100 3.72 -16.58 6.12
CA GLN A 100 3.80 -15.36 6.94
C GLN A 100 5.18 -15.18 7.59
N THR A 101 5.82 -16.28 8.02
CA THR A 101 7.19 -16.25 8.56
C THR A 101 8.20 -15.85 7.49
N ALA A 102 8.11 -16.46 6.29
CA ALA A 102 8.98 -16.14 5.16
C ALA A 102 8.83 -14.67 4.74
N LEU A 103 7.59 -14.15 4.74
CA LEU A 103 7.34 -12.75 4.41
C LEU A 103 7.97 -11.79 5.43
N LEU A 104 7.88 -12.07 6.73
CA LEU A 104 8.59 -11.28 7.75
C LEU A 104 10.10 -11.34 7.56
N ALA A 105 10.66 -12.52 7.27
CA ALA A 105 12.08 -12.66 7.02
C ALA A 105 12.55 -11.84 5.81
N HIS A 106 11.74 -11.77 4.75
CA HIS A 106 12.01 -10.92 3.59
C HIS A 106 12.01 -9.41 3.94
N LEU A 107 11.20 -9.00 4.92
CA LEU A 107 11.20 -7.64 5.48
C LEU A 107 12.34 -7.41 6.50
N GLY A 108 13.22 -8.39 6.70
CA GLY A 108 14.30 -8.35 7.68
C GLY A 108 13.84 -8.59 9.13
N VAL A 109 12.56 -8.94 9.35
CA VAL A 109 11.99 -9.19 10.68
C VAL A 109 12.21 -10.67 11.04
N THR A 110 13.23 -10.91 11.85
CA THR A 110 13.63 -12.25 12.31
C THR A 110 13.93 -12.20 13.80
N GLU A 111 13.99 -13.35 14.46
CA GLU A 111 14.40 -13.42 15.86
C GLU A 111 15.80 -12.84 16.08
N SER A 112 16.75 -13.13 15.19
CA SER A 112 18.11 -12.59 15.27
C SER A 112 18.19 -11.07 15.10
N SER A 113 17.34 -10.47 14.26
CA SER A 113 17.39 -9.04 13.96
C SER A 113 16.59 -8.20 14.95
N THR A 114 15.57 -8.77 15.60
CA THR A 114 14.67 -8.07 16.52
C THR A 114 14.87 -8.44 17.98
N GLY A 115 15.52 -9.57 18.26
CA GLY A 115 15.73 -10.10 19.59
C GLY A 115 14.49 -10.75 20.22
N ALA A 116 13.42 -11.00 19.47
CA ALA A 116 12.20 -11.66 19.97
C ALA A 116 11.76 -12.79 19.04
N PRO A 117 11.23 -13.92 19.58
CA PRO A 117 10.80 -15.04 18.76
C PRO A 117 9.63 -14.65 17.84
N VAL A 118 9.64 -15.17 16.61
CA VAL A 118 8.53 -15.03 15.66
C VAL A 118 7.57 -16.19 15.84
N CYS A 119 6.39 -15.91 16.40
CA CYS A 119 5.37 -16.88 16.73
C CYS A 119 4.28 -16.88 15.64
N SER A 120 4.54 -17.53 14.51
CA SER A 120 3.59 -17.60 13.40
C SER A 120 2.60 -18.75 13.54
N SER A 121 1.30 -18.45 13.49
CA SER A 121 0.20 -19.41 13.43
C SER A 121 -0.97 -18.81 12.64
N MET A 122 -1.82 -19.68 12.09
CA MET A 122 -3.10 -19.30 11.49
C MET A 122 -4.29 -19.59 12.41
N GLU A 123 -4.06 -20.18 13.59
CA GLU A 123 -5.11 -20.45 14.56
C GLU A 123 -5.69 -19.15 15.12
N THR A 124 -7.01 -19.07 15.14
CA THR A 124 -7.76 -17.92 15.67
C THR A 124 -8.61 -18.34 16.87
N CYS A 125 -8.92 -17.36 17.71
CA CYS A 125 -10.02 -17.42 18.66
C CYS A 125 -11.15 -16.52 18.15
N ARG A 126 -12.39 -17.02 18.15
CA ARG A 126 -13.56 -16.15 18.02
C ARG A 126 -13.79 -15.43 19.35
N ILE A 127 -13.49 -14.15 19.39
CA ILE A 127 -13.59 -13.33 20.62
C ILE A 127 -14.98 -12.71 20.79
N GLY A 128 -15.83 -12.75 19.76
CA GLY A 128 -17.21 -12.34 19.89
C GLY A 128 -17.90 -12.12 18.55
N THR A 129 -18.89 -11.23 18.55
CA THR A 129 -19.67 -10.85 17.37
C THR A 129 -20.12 -9.41 17.55
N THR A 130 -19.91 -8.58 16.53
CA THR A 130 -20.31 -7.17 16.58
C THR A 130 -21.82 -7.02 16.62
N LYS A 131 -22.31 -5.80 16.94
CA LYS A 131 -23.75 -5.48 16.91
C LYS A 131 -24.38 -5.70 15.53
N ASN A 132 -23.60 -5.60 14.46
CA ASN A 132 -24.03 -5.81 13.08
C ASN A 132 -23.91 -7.28 12.63
N GLY A 133 -23.65 -8.20 13.57
CA GLY A 133 -23.61 -9.65 13.29
C GLY A 133 -22.30 -10.15 12.69
N VAL A 134 -21.24 -9.33 12.64
CA VAL A 134 -19.94 -9.72 12.07
C VAL A 134 -19.14 -10.48 13.14
N PRO A 135 -18.73 -11.75 12.91
CA PRO A 135 -17.86 -12.47 13.83
C PRO A 135 -16.51 -11.77 13.99
N VAL A 136 -15.99 -11.70 15.22
CA VAL A 136 -14.68 -11.11 15.50
C VAL A 136 -13.70 -12.19 15.89
N PHE A 137 -12.56 -12.23 15.21
CA PHE A 137 -11.49 -13.18 15.42
C PHE A 137 -10.19 -12.48 15.78
N ALA A 138 -9.31 -13.17 16.50
CA ALA A 138 -7.94 -12.74 16.76
C ALA A 138 -7.01 -13.94 16.85
N ASP A 139 -5.74 -13.74 16.54
CA ASP A 139 -4.67 -14.73 16.67
C ASP A 139 -4.72 -15.39 18.07
N ARG A 140 -4.68 -16.72 18.11
CA ARG A 140 -4.80 -17.48 19.36
C ARG A 140 -3.69 -17.14 20.36
N GLN A 141 -2.47 -16.91 19.90
CA GLN A 141 -1.34 -16.60 20.78
C GLN A 141 -1.44 -15.17 21.33
N ALA A 142 -1.90 -14.22 20.52
CA ALA A 142 -2.19 -12.87 21.00
C ALA A 142 -3.36 -12.85 22.01
N CYS A 143 -4.38 -13.68 21.83
CA CYS A 143 -5.46 -13.85 22.81
C CYS A 143 -4.96 -14.41 24.17
N LEU A 144 -3.90 -15.22 24.14
CA LEU A 144 -3.30 -15.83 25.34
C LEU A 144 -2.17 -14.97 25.95
N ALA A 145 -1.84 -13.84 25.34
CA ALA A 145 -0.81 -12.93 25.83
C ALA A 145 -1.35 -12.11 27.02
N ASP A 146 -0.43 -11.66 27.89
CA ASP A 146 -0.74 -10.75 28.99
C ASP A 146 -0.87 -9.29 28.51
N GLY A 147 -0.46 -9.01 27.28
CA GLY A 147 -0.57 -7.72 26.65
C GLY A 147 -0.25 -7.74 25.16
N ILE A 148 -0.76 -6.76 24.41
CA ILE A 148 -0.54 -6.60 22.97
C ILE A 148 -0.02 -5.18 22.69
N ILE A 149 1.08 -5.09 21.94
CA ILE A 149 1.53 -3.86 21.29
C ILE A 149 1.19 -3.95 19.80
N LEU A 150 0.34 -3.05 19.34
CA LEU A 150 0.08 -2.88 17.91
C LEU A 150 1.22 -2.07 17.33
N LEU A 151 1.73 -2.43 16.15
CA LEU A 151 2.69 -1.62 15.42
C LEU A 151 2.30 -1.63 13.94
N ASN A 152 2.00 -0.45 13.40
CA ASN A 152 1.70 -0.32 11.98
C ASN A 152 1.90 1.11 11.45
N ARG A 153 2.04 1.22 10.13
CA ARG A 153 1.98 2.49 9.42
C ARG A 153 0.53 2.93 9.21
N ILE A 154 0.21 4.17 9.56
CA ILE A 154 -1.06 4.79 9.19
C ILE A 154 -0.92 5.35 7.78
N LYS A 155 -1.83 4.96 6.88
CA LYS A 155 -1.89 5.49 5.52
C LYS A 155 -3.29 5.40 4.91
N PRO A 156 -3.60 6.28 3.95
CA PRO A 156 -4.76 6.12 3.08
C PRO A 156 -4.84 4.72 2.47
N HIS A 157 -6.01 4.11 2.56
CA HIS A 157 -6.33 2.85 1.91
C HIS A 157 -6.61 3.05 0.43
N THR A 158 -6.44 1.99 -0.37
CA THR A 158 -6.64 2.05 -1.82
C THR A 158 -8.02 1.58 -2.29
N SER A 159 -8.82 0.99 -1.41
CA SER A 159 -10.11 0.37 -1.78
C SER A 159 -11.33 0.87 -1.02
N PHE A 160 -11.17 1.69 0.02
CA PHE A 160 -12.30 2.30 0.74
C PHE A 160 -11.88 3.61 1.42
N ARG A 161 -12.87 4.41 1.85
CA ARG A 161 -12.68 5.66 2.60
C ARG A 161 -13.39 5.62 3.95
N GLY A 162 -12.73 6.10 4.98
CA GLY A 162 -13.32 6.20 6.31
C GLY A 162 -12.48 7.04 7.27
N ALA A 163 -13.00 7.24 8.49
CA ALA A 163 -12.24 7.86 9.58
C ALA A 163 -11.03 7.01 10.00
N PHE A 164 -11.12 5.69 9.78
CA PHE A 164 -10.04 4.72 9.96
C PHE A 164 -9.81 3.99 8.63
N GLU A 165 -8.54 3.79 8.26
CA GLU A 165 -8.15 3.17 6.99
C GLU A 165 -7.04 2.13 7.22
N SER A 166 -5.83 2.33 6.70
CA SER A 166 -4.69 1.51 7.13
C SER A 166 -4.10 2.14 8.39
N GLY A 167 -3.90 1.34 9.43
CA GLY A 167 -3.42 1.84 10.72
C GLY A 167 -3.53 0.77 11.80
N LEU A 168 -3.68 1.19 13.05
CA LEU A 168 -3.70 0.29 14.21
C LEU A 168 -5.05 -0.41 14.33
N LEU A 169 -6.16 0.30 14.09
CA LEU A 169 -7.48 -0.30 14.17
C LEU A 169 -7.69 -1.41 13.12
N LYS A 170 -7.14 -1.22 11.91
CA LYS A 170 -7.11 -2.26 10.87
C LYS A 170 -6.16 -3.41 11.19
N MET A 171 -5.06 -3.12 11.86
CA MET A 171 -4.15 -4.16 12.36
C MET A 171 -4.89 -5.09 13.32
N LEU A 172 -5.73 -4.55 14.21
CA LEU A 172 -6.61 -5.35 15.08
C LEU A 172 -7.67 -6.14 14.29
N ALA A 173 -8.48 -5.44 13.50
CA ALA A 173 -9.66 -6.04 12.86
C ALA A 173 -9.32 -7.12 11.82
N ILE A 174 -8.30 -6.87 11.01
CA ILE A 174 -7.95 -7.71 9.85
C ILE A 174 -6.60 -8.40 10.05
N GLY A 175 -5.58 -7.64 10.47
CA GLY A 175 -4.23 -8.17 10.62
C GLY A 175 -4.18 -9.32 11.63
N LEU A 176 -4.54 -9.02 12.86
CA LEU A 176 -4.56 -9.94 13.99
C LEU A 176 -5.68 -10.97 13.86
N GLY A 177 -6.76 -10.65 13.16
CA GLY A 177 -7.85 -11.58 12.84
C GLY A 177 -7.46 -12.72 11.90
N LYS A 178 -6.26 -12.70 11.31
CA LYS A 178 -5.77 -13.71 10.34
C LYS A 178 -6.74 -13.86 9.16
N HIS A 179 -6.79 -15.04 8.55
CA HIS A 179 -7.66 -15.29 7.42
C HIS A 179 -9.15 -15.17 7.80
N ASP A 180 -9.55 -15.77 8.93
CA ASP A 180 -10.95 -15.77 9.39
C ASP A 180 -11.48 -14.35 9.65
N GLY A 181 -10.70 -13.52 10.33
CA GLY A 181 -11.05 -12.13 10.60
C GLY A 181 -11.01 -11.25 9.36
N ALA A 182 -10.08 -11.51 8.44
CA ALA A 182 -10.06 -10.84 7.14
C ALA A 182 -11.32 -11.16 6.34
N GLU A 183 -11.69 -12.43 6.21
CA GLU A 183 -12.91 -12.87 5.51
C GLU A 183 -14.17 -12.30 6.18
N ALA A 184 -14.27 -12.40 7.50
CA ALA A 184 -15.41 -11.88 8.25
C ALA A 184 -15.58 -10.35 8.09
N THR A 185 -14.49 -9.58 8.12
CA THR A 185 -14.55 -8.12 7.97
C THR A 185 -14.93 -7.71 6.54
N HIS A 186 -14.52 -8.49 5.53
CA HIS A 186 -14.88 -8.27 4.12
C HIS A 186 -16.26 -8.84 3.74
N LEU A 187 -16.93 -9.57 4.64
CA LEU A 187 -18.20 -10.27 4.36
C LEU A 187 -19.29 -9.36 3.78
N LEU A 188 -19.37 -8.11 4.24
CA LEU A 188 -20.36 -7.12 3.77
C LEU A 188 -19.83 -6.20 2.65
N ARG A 189 -18.75 -6.60 1.96
CA ARG A 189 -18.13 -5.90 0.82
C ARG A 189 -17.49 -4.55 1.16
N TYR A 190 -16.84 -3.94 0.17
CA TYR A 190 -16.08 -2.70 0.34
C TYR A 190 -16.93 -1.49 0.70
N GLU A 191 -18.18 -1.43 0.24
CA GLU A 191 -19.11 -0.33 0.51
C GLU A 191 -19.39 -0.17 2.01
N ASN A 192 -19.34 -1.26 2.77
CA ASN A 192 -19.51 -1.27 4.23
C ASN A 192 -18.17 -1.41 4.98
N MET A 193 -17.03 -1.41 4.28
CA MET A 193 -15.72 -1.70 4.88
C MET A 193 -15.32 -0.70 5.96
N ALA A 194 -15.60 0.59 5.77
CA ALA A 194 -15.27 1.60 6.77
C ALA A 194 -16.02 1.35 8.09
N GLU A 195 -17.33 1.09 8.01
CA GLU A 195 -18.16 0.81 9.18
C GLU A 195 -17.80 -0.53 9.82
N ASN A 196 -17.58 -1.58 9.02
CA ASN A 196 -17.15 -2.89 9.49
C ASN A 196 -15.80 -2.83 10.20
N LEU A 197 -14.84 -2.12 9.60
CA LEU A 197 -13.51 -1.93 10.18
C LEU A 197 -13.60 -1.29 11.56
N VAL A 198 -14.37 -0.21 11.69
CA VAL A 198 -14.59 0.45 12.97
C VAL A 198 -15.26 -0.50 13.94
N SER A 199 -16.36 -1.15 13.53
CA SER A 199 -17.14 -2.03 14.41
C SER A 199 -16.36 -3.25 14.91
N VAL A 200 -15.55 -3.88 14.06
CA VAL A 200 -14.74 -5.05 14.41
C VAL A 200 -13.52 -4.62 15.22
N GLY A 201 -12.86 -3.53 14.80
CA GLY A 201 -11.66 -3.03 15.45
C GLY A 201 -11.92 -2.50 16.87
N THR A 202 -13.01 -1.76 17.09
CA THR A 202 -13.37 -1.29 18.44
C THR A 202 -13.77 -2.44 19.33
N PHE A 203 -14.55 -3.40 18.81
CA PHE A 203 -14.88 -4.61 19.56
C PHE A 203 -13.61 -5.36 19.98
N ALA A 204 -12.67 -5.57 19.04
CA ALA A 204 -11.40 -6.23 19.35
C ALA A 204 -10.58 -5.44 20.39
N LEU A 205 -10.53 -4.12 20.28
CA LEU A 205 -9.83 -3.24 21.23
C LEU A 205 -10.42 -3.33 22.65
N GLU A 206 -11.73 -3.48 22.79
CA GLU A 206 -12.42 -3.63 24.08
C GLU A 206 -12.21 -5.01 24.73
N HIS A 207 -11.96 -6.06 23.94
CA HIS A 207 -11.93 -7.45 24.40
C HIS A 207 -10.53 -8.07 24.44
N LEU A 208 -9.52 -7.41 23.86
CA LEU A 208 -8.13 -7.87 23.86
C LEU A 208 -7.28 -7.04 24.82
N PRO A 209 -6.21 -7.61 25.40
CA PRO A 209 -5.34 -6.90 26.35
C PRO A 209 -4.37 -5.95 25.61
N VAL A 210 -4.88 -5.01 24.83
CA VAL A 210 -4.05 -4.01 24.13
C VAL A 210 -3.43 -3.06 25.16
N LEU A 211 -2.11 -2.97 25.18
CA LEU A 211 -1.37 -2.07 26.06
C LEU A 211 -1.10 -0.71 25.41
N ALA A 212 -0.72 -0.71 24.13
CA ALA A 212 -0.50 0.49 23.34
C ALA A 212 -0.46 0.16 21.84
N GLY A 213 -0.57 1.20 21.01
CA GLY A 213 -0.28 1.14 19.59
C GLY A 213 0.85 2.07 19.19
N VAL A 214 1.79 1.59 18.39
CA VAL A 214 2.90 2.31 17.78
C VAL A 214 2.52 2.61 16.33
N ALA A 215 2.06 3.83 16.09
CA ALA A 215 1.71 4.34 14.79
C ALA A 215 2.90 5.04 14.14
N THR A 216 3.20 4.70 12.88
CA THR A 216 4.18 5.43 12.07
C THR A 216 3.53 6.19 10.94
N LEU A 217 4.06 7.37 10.63
CA LEU A 217 3.76 8.12 9.41
C LEU A 217 5.02 8.23 8.57
N GLU A 218 4.87 8.07 7.26
CA GLU A 218 5.96 8.23 6.31
C GLU A 218 5.72 9.44 5.42
N ASN A 219 6.81 10.10 5.04
CA ASN A 219 6.77 11.19 4.07
C ASN A 219 6.60 10.66 2.64
N ALA A 220 6.52 11.58 1.68
CA ALA A 220 6.30 11.28 0.27
C ALA A 220 7.40 10.42 -0.38
N TYR A 221 8.58 10.35 0.23
CA TYR A 221 9.72 9.55 -0.22
C TYR A 221 9.76 8.17 0.47
N GLY A 222 8.73 7.82 1.23
CA GLY A 222 8.64 6.57 1.97
C GLY A 222 9.60 6.49 3.16
N GLN A 223 10.04 7.64 3.70
CA GLN A 223 10.90 7.70 4.88
C GLN A 223 10.07 7.96 6.13
N LEU A 224 10.46 7.39 7.27
CA LEU A 224 9.78 7.58 8.54
C LEU A 224 9.80 9.05 8.94
N GLY A 225 8.62 9.69 8.93
CA GLY A 225 8.41 11.09 9.28
C GLY A 225 8.09 11.29 10.75
N GLU A 226 7.20 10.43 11.28
CA GLU A 226 6.69 10.56 12.64
C GLU A 226 6.45 9.18 13.27
N VAL A 227 6.57 9.10 14.60
CA VAL A 227 6.21 7.93 15.40
C VAL A 227 5.39 8.37 16.62
N HIS A 228 4.31 7.65 16.88
CA HIS A 228 3.35 7.96 17.95
C HIS A 228 3.01 6.69 18.72
N VAL A 229 3.19 6.70 20.04
CA VAL A 229 2.70 5.66 20.96
C VAL A 229 1.38 6.13 21.55
N LEU A 230 0.32 5.39 21.29
CA LEU A 230 -1.04 5.70 21.70
C LEU A 230 -1.53 4.67 22.72
N ARG A 231 -2.14 5.14 23.81
CA ARG A 231 -2.91 4.26 24.70
C ARG A 231 -4.16 3.72 23.99
N PRO A 232 -4.78 2.63 24.48
CA PRO A 232 -5.99 2.09 23.88
C PRO A 232 -7.12 3.12 23.70
N ASP A 233 -7.34 4.00 24.69
CA ASP A 233 -8.32 5.09 24.63
C ASP A 233 -7.96 6.17 23.58
N GLU A 234 -6.66 6.36 23.31
CA GLU A 234 -6.17 7.34 22.35
C GLU A 234 -6.23 6.83 20.91
N ILE A 235 -6.16 5.51 20.66
CA ILE A 235 -6.22 4.95 19.29
C ILE A 235 -7.48 5.45 18.57
N ILE A 236 -8.64 5.42 19.24
CA ILE A 236 -9.92 5.81 18.63
C ILE A 236 -9.99 7.32 18.35
N SER A 237 -9.43 8.16 19.22
CA SER A 237 -9.49 9.61 19.06
C SER A 237 -8.39 10.17 18.15
N ARG A 238 -7.18 9.59 18.18
CA ARG A 238 -5.97 10.11 17.54
C ARG A 238 -5.68 9.49 16.17
N GLU A 239 -6.01 8.22 15.93
CA GLU A 239 -5.73 7.59 14.62
C GLU A 239 -6.37 8.35 13.44
N PRO A 240 -7.61 8.88 13.54
CA PRO A 240 -8.19 9.69 12.46
C PRO A 240 -7.40 10.98 12.16
N GLU A 241 -6.88 11.65 13.19
CA GLU A 241 -6.04 12.85 13.04
C GLU A 241 -4.72 12.51 12.34
N LEU A 242 -4.10 11.41 12.76
CA LEU A 242 -2.88 10.90 12.15
C LEU A 242 -3.10 10.43 10.71
N LEU A 243 -4.27 9.87 10.39
CA LEU A 243 -4.64 9.51 9.03
C LEU A 243 -4.78 10.75 8.14
N GLN A 244 -5.35 11.85 8.65
CA GLN A 244 -5.37 13.10 7.92
C GLN A 244 -3.96 13.64 7.68
N ARG A 245 -3.09 13.61 8.70
CA ARG A 245 -1.68 13.96 8.55
C ARG A 245 -0.97 13.07 7.51
N ALA A 246 -1.26 11.78 7.49
CA ALA A 246 -0.73 10.84 6.50
C ALA A 246 -1.15 11.19 5.07
N ARG A 247 -2.35 11.74 4.86
CA ARG A 247 -2.80 12.23 3.54
C ARG A 247 -1.99 13.44 3.09
N ASP A 248 -1.70 14.36 4.00
CA ASP A 248 -0.96 15.58 3.69
C ASP A 248 0.49 15.27 3.31
N LEU A 249 1.07 14.22 3.90
CA LEU A 249 2.43 13.73 3.62
C LEU A 249 2.52 12.84 2.36
N MET A 250 1.40 12.32 1.88
CA MET A 250 1.37 11.37 0.75
C MET A 250 1.88 12.06 -0.54
N PRO A 251 2.68 11.35 -1.39
CA PRO A 251 3.08 11.93 -2.67
C PRO A 251 1.84 12.13 -3.56
N ARG A 252 1.95 12.97 -4.59
CA ARG A 252 0.88 13.19 -5.57
C ARG A 252 1.42 13.57 -6.93
N LEU A 253 0.57 13.43 -7.95
CA LEU A 253 0.78 14.06 -9.24
C LEU A 253 0.11 15.44 -9.20
N TYR A 254 0.85 16.52 -9.44
CA TYR A 254 0.33 17.89 -9.37
C TYR A 254 -0.51 18.27 -10.60
N LEU A 255 -1.52 17.45 -10.91
CA LEU A 255 -2.46 17.61 -12.02
C LEU A 255 -3.87 17.25 -11.58
N ASP A 256 -4.87 17.96 -12.07
CA ASP A 256 -6.28 17.60 -11.83
C ASP A 256 -6.79 16.57 -12.84
N THR A 257 -6.25 16.56 -14.06
CA THR A 257 -6.64 15.65 -15.14
C THR A 257 -5.41 15.17 -15.89
N ILE A 258 -5.34 13.87 -16.15
CA ILE A 258 -4.28 13.19 -16.88
C ILE A 258 -4.94 12.45 -18.04
N ASP A 259 -4.61 12.82 -19.28
CA ASP A 259 -5.18 12.16 -20.46
C ASP A 259 -4.61 10.75 -20.61
N VAL A 260 -3.29 10.61 -20.39
CA VAL A 260 -2.59 9.33 -20.41
C VAL A 260 -1.62 9.25 -19.23
N LEU A 261 -1.82 8.26 -18.37
CA LEU A 261 -0.86 7.86 -17.34
C LEU A 261 -0.23 6.54 -17.75
N ILE A 262 1.09 6.50 -17.84
CA ILE A 262 1.85 5.26 -18.03
C ILE A 262 2.60 4.95 -16.75
N ILE A 263 2.45 3.72 -16.26
CA ILE A 263 3.19 3.21 -15.11
C ILE A 263 4.12 2.13 -15.64
N ARG A 264 5.41 2.28 -15.41
CA ARG A 264 6.36 1.25 -15.82
C ARG A 264 6.09 -0.06 -15.09
N GLU A 265 6.06 -0.03 -13.77
CA GLU A 265 5.94 -1.25 -12.97
C GLU A 265 4.87 -1.09 -11.88
N ILE A 266 4.07 -2.13 -11.69
CA ILE A 266 3.18 -2.26 -10.52
C ILE A 266 3.54 -3.51 -9.74
N GLY A 267 3.15 -3.55 -8.47
CA GLY A 267 3.36 -4.75 -7.67
C GLY A 267 2.85 -4.66 -6.25
N LYS A 268 2.66 -5.81 -5.60
CA LYS A 268 2.09 -5.87 -4.25
C LYS A 268 2.98 -5.15 -3.25
N GLN A 269 4.29 -5.14 -3.43
CA GLN A 269 5.24 -4.40 -2.60
C GLN A 269 5.19 -2.88 -2.81
N ILE A 270 4.77 -2.42 -3.99
CA ILE A 270 4.54 -1.00 -4.31
C ILE A 270 3.27 -0.52 -3.62
N SER A 271 2.16 -1.24 -3.82
CA SER A 271 0.88 -0.95 -3.16
C SER A 271 0.01 -2.19 -2.99
N GLY A 272 -0.95 -2.11 -2.08
CA GLY A 272 -1.92 -3.18 -1.80
C GLY A 272 -2.59 -3.74 -3.05
N THR A 273 -2.87 -2.84 -3.99
CA THR A 273 -3.56 -3.09 -5.26
C THR A 273 -2.59 -3.03 -6.46
N GLY A 274 -1.31 -3.34 -6.26
CA GLY A 274 -0.28 -3.23 -7.30
C GLY A 274 0.21 -1.78 -7.50
N MET A 275 -0.73 -0.85 -7.59
CA MET A 275 -0.52 0.59 -7.67
C MET A 275 -1.42 1.31 -6.66
N ASP A 276 -1.03 2.51 -6.25
CA ASP A 276 -1.82 3.31 -5.31
C ASP A 276 -2.94 4.08 -6.01
N THR A 277 -4.19 3.71 -5.73
CA THR A 277 -5.41 4.30 -6.32
C THR A 277 -5.58 5.78 -6.00
N ASN A 278 -5.00 6.25 -4.88
CA ASN A 278 -4.99 7.67 -4.52
C ASN A 278 -4.13 8.50 -5.47
N ILE A 279 -3.07 7.90 -6.02
CA ILE A 279 -2.13 8.54 -6.94
C ILE A 279 -2.67 8.53 -8.37
N VAL A 280 -3.19 7.38 -8.81
CA VAL A 280 -3.66 7.21 -10.20
C VAL A 280 -5.10 7.72 -10.39
N GLY A 281 -5.84 7.93 -9.31
CA GLY A 281 -7.23 8.40 -9.33
C GLY A 281 -8.22 7.46 -10.01
N ARG A 282 -7.90 6.16 -10.04
CA ARG A 282 -8.79 5.09 -10.49
C ARG A 282 -8.97 4.08 -9.37
N TYR A 283 -10.21 3.67 -9.15
CA TYR A 283 -10.60 2.74 -8.11
C TYR A 283 -11.32 1.54 -8.73
N HIS A 284 -11.13 0.39 -8.10
CA HIS A 284 -11.78 -0.87 -8.47
C HIS A 284 -13.04 -1.10 -7.62
N THR A 285 -13.36 -0.19 -6.69
CA THR A 285 -14.53 -0.21 -5.82
C THR A 285 -15.25 1.14 -5.90
N GLN A 286 -16.52 1.21 -5.46
CA GLN A 286 -17.25 2.47 -5.28
C GLN A 286 -17.06 3.10 -3.88
N ALA A 287 -16.40 2.38 -2.97
CA ALA A 287 -16.19 2.78 -1.59
C ALA A 287 -15.05 3.80 -1.41
N ALA A 288 -14.34 4.15 -2.48
CA ALA A 288 -13.26 5.13 -2.45
C ALA A 288 -13.24 6.01 -3.69
N SER A 289 -12.75 7.23 -3.51
CA SER A 289 -12.52 8.22 -4.55
C SER A 289 -11.39 9.18 -4.14
N GLY A 290 -10.95 10.02 -5.07
CA GLY A 290 -9.87 11.00 -4.89
C GLY A 290 -8.75 10.85 -5.91
N GLY A 291 -7.76 11.74 -5.87
CA GLY A 291 -6.68 11.79 -6.87
C GLY A 291 -7.09 12.48 -8.17
N PRO A 292 -6.20 12.51 -9.18
CA PRO A 292 -6.46 13.13 -10.48
C PRO A 292 -7.52 12.35 -11.28
N ARG A 293 -8.17 13.00 -12.24
CA ARG A 293 -8.98 12.29 -13.24
C ARG A 293 -8.06 11.72 -14.33
N THR A 294 -7.77 10.42 -14.25
CA THR A 294 -7.00 9.71 -15.29
C THR A 294 -7.92 9.11 -16.35
N ILE A 295 -7.75 9.50 -17.62
CA ILE A 295 -8.59 9.06 -18.74
C ILE A 295 -8.15 7.71 -19.30
N LYS A 296 -6.84 7.54 -19.55
CA LYS A 296 -6.24 6.26 -19.96
C LYS A 296 -5.05 5.89 -19.09
N LEU A 297 -4.98 4.61 -18.73
CA LEU A 297 -3.92 4.04 -17.91
C LEU A 297 -3.29 2.85 -18.61
N GLY A 298 -1.99 2.94 -18.88
CA GLY A 298 -1.16 1.83 -19.37
C GLY A 298 -0.19 1.35 -18.29
N VAL A 299 0.04 0.04 -18.21
CA VAL A 299 1.04 -0.56 -17.31
C VAL A 299 2.01 -1.42 -18.10
N LEU A 300 3.31 -1.18 -17.95
CA LEU A 300 4.32 -1.81 -18.80
C LEU A 300 4.86 -3.13 -18.24
N ASP A 301 4.82 -3.33 -16.93
CA ASP A 301 5.36 -4.53 -16.31
C ASP A 301 4.79 -4.84 -14.91
N LEU A 302 4.88 -6.12 -14.54
CA LEU A 302 4.58 -6.63 -13.22
C LEU A 302 5.90 -6.93 -12.51
N SER A 303 6.05 -6.38 -11.32
CA SER A 303 7.27 -6.57 -10.52
C SER A 303 7.45 -8.03 -10.11
N GLU A 304 8.67 -8.54 -10.21
CA GLU A 304 9.02 -9.89 -9.75
C GLU A 304 8.73 -10.08 -8.26
N GLN A 305 8.87 -9.01 -7.45
CA GLN A 305 8.56 -9.02 -6.01
C GLN A 305 7.07 -9.15 -5.69
N SER A 306 6.21 -9.23 -6.71
CA SER A 306 4.78 -9.56 -6.53
C SER A 306 4.50 -11.05 -6.53
N ASP A 307 5.50 -11.89 -6.83
CA ASP A 307 5.34 -13.33 -7.02
C ASP A 307 4.19 -13.66 -7.99
N GLY A 308 4.09 -12.89 -9.08
CA GLY A 308 3.04 -13.01 -10.09
C GLY A 308 1.64 -12.51 -9.69
N ASN A 309 1.45 -12.00 -8.46
CA ASN A 309 0.15 -11.48 -8.02
C ASN A 309 -0.16 -10.13 -8.70
N ALA A 310 -1.05 -10.15 -9.69
CA ALA A 310 -1.45 -9.01 -10.50
C ALA A 310 -2.71 -8.28 -9.98
N ASN A 311 -3.08 -8.47 -8.71
CA ASN A 311 -4.26 -7.82 -8.16
C ASN A 311 -4.18 -6.29 -8.28
N GLY A 312 -5.12 -5.70 -9.01
CA GLY A 312 -5.20 -4.29 -9.35
C GLY A 312 -4.90 -3.98 -10.82
N MET A 313 -4.50 -4.98 -11.61
CA MET A 313 -4.34 -4.84 -13.06
C MET A 313 -5.62 -4.34 -13.75
N GLY A 314 -6.80 -4.68 -13.21
CA GLY A 314 -8.07 -4.23 -13.78
C GLY A 314 -8.34 -2.72 -13.69
N LEU A 315 -7.45 -1.96 -13.04
CA LEU A 315 -7.43 -0.51 -13.09
C LEU A 315 -6.86 0.02 -14.42
N ALA A 316 -6.00 -0.76 -15.09
CA ALA A 316 -5.39 -0.39 -16.36
C ALA A 316 -6.34 -0.67 -17.53
N ASP A 317 -6.20 0.11 -18.60
CA ASP A 317 -6.86 -0.17 -19.87
C ASP A 317 -5.99 -1.07 -20.77
N PHE A 318 -4.66 -0.91 -20.68
CA PHE A 318 -3.69 -1.62 -21.51
C PHE A 318 -2.51 -2.12 -20.68
N ILE A 319 -2.02 -3.31 -21.03
CA ILE A 319 -0.82 -3.91 -20.48
C ILE A 319 0.04 -4.50 -21.60
N THR A 320 1.33 -4.71 -21.32
CA THR A 320 2.21 -5.43 -22.24
C THR A 320 1.99 -6.94 -22.15
N ARG A 321 2.43 -7.67 -23.18
CA ARG A 321 2.51 -9.13 -23.17
C ARG A 321 3.46 -9.61 -22.08
N ARG A 322 4.60 -8.92 -21.90
CA ARG A 322 5.56 -9.16 -20.81
C ARG A 322 4.90 -9.15 -19.44
N PHE A 323 4.02 -8.18 -19.17
CA PHE A 323 3.21 -8.15 -17.94
C PHE A 323 2.33 -9.40 -17.86
N ALA A 324 1.55 -9.67 -18.91
CA ALA A 324 0.54 -10.73 -18.91
C ALA A 324 1.15 -12.12 -18.66
N ASP A 325 2.34 -12.37 -19.21
CA ASP A 325 3.05 -13.64 -19.08
C ASP A 325 3.60 -13.87 -17.65
N LYS A 326 3.72 -12.82 -16.83
CA LYS A 326 4.16 -12.92 -15.42
C LYS A 326 3.02 -13.23 -14.43
N ILE A 327 1.76 -13.24 -14.87
CA ILE A 327 0.61 -13.36 -13.96
C ILE A 327 0.50 -14.78 -13.38
N ASP A 328 0.54 -14.88 -12.05
CA ASP A 328 0.02 -16.02 -11.31
C ASP A 328 -1.48 -15.80 -11.05
N TRP A 329 -2.31 -16.55 -11.78
CA TRP A 329 -3.76 -16.48 -11.68
C TRP A 329 -4.29 -16.98 -10.34
N THR A 330 -3.67 -17.99 -9.74
CA THR A 330 -4.09 -18.52 -8.44
C THR A 330 -3.88 -17.47 -7.35
N ALA A 331 -2.69 -16.87 -7.28
CA ALA A 331 -2.39 -15.81 -6.32
C ALA A 331 -3.29 -14.58 -6.51
N THR A 332 -3.55 -14.21 -7.76
CA THR A 332 -4.42 -13.08 -8.13
C THR A 332 -5.88 -13.34 -7.73
N TYR A 333 -6.42 -14.54 -8.01
CA TYR A 333 -7.80 -14.91 -7.69
C TYR A 333 -8.03 -15.13 -6.20
N LEU A 334 -7.10 -15.74 -5.46
CA LEU A 334 -7.22 -15.87 -4.01
C LEU A 334 -7.33 -14.49 -3.33
N ASN A 335 -6.56 -13.50 -3.80
CA ASN A 335 -6.65 -12.14 -3.28
C ASN A 335 -8.01 -11.50 -3.58
N THR A 336 -8.49 -11.70 -4.81
CA THR A 336 -9.79 -11.20 -5.29
C THR A 336 -10.98 -11.81 -4.55
N LEU A 337 -10.95 -13.12 -4.31
CA LEU A 337 -11.99 -13.83 -3.56
C LEU A 337 -12.03 -13.39 -2.10
N THR A 338 -10.85 -13.19 -1.49
CA THR A 338 -10.77 -12.68 -0.11
C THR A 338 -11.26 -11.24 0.00
N SER A 339 -10.94 -10.39 -0.97
CA SER A 339 -11.32 -8.96 -0.96
C SER A 339 -12.74 -8.70 -1.45
N THR A 340 -13.38 -9.69 -2.07
CA THR A 340 -14.70 -9.62 -2.73
C THR A 340 -14.76 -8.67 -3.94
N GLU A 341 -13.62 -8.28 -4.51
CA GLU A 341 -13.57 -7.27 -5.59
C GLU A 341 -12.99 -7.79 -6.93
N PRO A 342 -13.82 -8.44 -7.77
CA PRO A 342 -13.38 -8.98 -9.06
C PRO A 342 -12.95 -7.92 -10.08
N ALA A 343 -13.32 -6.64 -9.91
CA ALA A 343 -12.83 -5.60 -10.80
C ALA A 343 -11.30 -5.46 -10.74
N SER A 344 -10.67 -5.83 -9.61
CA SER A 344 -9.21 -5.77 -9.45
C SER A 344 -8.45 -6.74 -10.37
N ALA A 345 -9.08 -7.84 -10.77
CA ALA A 345 -8.48 -8.91 -11.57
C ALA A 345 -9.00 -8.97 -13.02
N ARG A 346 -9.70 -7.93 -13.50
CA ARG A 346 -10.11 -7.84 -14.92
C ARG A 346 -8.87 -7.73 -15.80
N MET A 347 -8.79 -8.59 -16.82
CA MET A 347 -7.69 -8.57 -17.79
C MET A 347 -7.80 -7.33 -18.71
N PRO A 348 -6.81 -6.43 -18.73
CA PRO A 348 -6.77 -5.31 -19.67
C PRO A 348 -6.46 -5.78 -21.10
N MET A 349 -6.49 -4.86 -22.07
CA MET A 349 -6.04 -5.17 -23.42
C MET A 349 -4.52 -5.43 -23.42
N VAL A 350 -4.12 -6.64 -23.84
CA VAL A 350 -2.72 -7.06 -23.91
C VAL A 350 -2.14 -6.67 -25.27
N LEU A 351 -1.04 -5.90 -25.26
CA LEU A 351 -0.33 -5.42 -26.44
C LEU A 351 1.12 -5.90 -26.42
N ASP A 352 1.78 -5.99 -27.57
CA ASP A 352 3.05 -6.73 -27.66
C ASP A 352 4.21 -6.08 -26.90
N ASN A 353 4.29 -4.74 -26.85
CA ASN A 353 5.40 -4.01 -26.22
C ASN A 353 4.98 -2.64 -25.65
N ASP A 354 5.94 -1.93 -25.06
CA ASP A 354 5.70 -0.64 -24.38
C ASP A 354 5.21 0.42 -25.37
N GLN A 355 5.81 0.49 -26.55
CA GLN A 355 5.43 1.43 -27.59
C GLN A 355 3.95 1.27 -27.99
N ALA A 356 3.50 0.02 -28.18
CA ALA A 356 2.11 -0.28 -28.51
C ALA A 356 1.16 0.14 -27.38
N VAL A 357 1.51 -0.12 -26.11
CA VAL A 357 0.71 0.32 -24.95
C VAL A 357 0.57 1.85 -24.91
N MET A 358 1.67 2.58 -25.02
CA MET A 358 1.66 4.04 -24.99
C MET A 358 0.83 4.62 -26.15
N LYS A 359 1.00 4.08 -27.37
CA LYS A 359 0.23 4.51 -28.55
C LYS A 359 -1.26 4.21 -28.41
N ALA A 360 -1.63 3.06 -27.87
CA ALA A 360 -3.04 2.73 -27.63
C ALA A 360 -3.68 3.68 -26.61
N CYS A 361 -2.96 4.02 -25.54
CA CYS A 361 -3.42 5.04 -24.59
C CYS A 361 -3.65 6.40 -25.27
N VAL A 362 -2.67 6.90 -26.04
CA VAL A 362 -2.78 8.18 -26.75
C VAL A 362 -3.93 8.16 -27.75
N LYS A 363 -4.06 7.10 -28.54
CA LYS A 363 -5.13 6.94 -29.53
C LYS A 363 -6.53 7.04 -28.92
N LEU A 364 -6.69 6.54 -27.70
CA LEU A 364 -8.00 6.37 -27.05
C LEU A 364 -8.24 7.37 -25.92
N CYS A 365 -7.34 8.33 -25.68
CA CYS A 365 -7.52 9.37 -24.66
C CYS A 365 -8.48 10.49 -25.07
N GLY A 366 -8.83 10.57 -26.36
CA GLY A 366 -9.80 11.54 -26.89
C GLY A 366 -9.22 12.90 -27.31
N GLN A 367 -7.89 13.06 -27.31
CA GLN A 367 -7.24 14.27 -27.82
C GLN A 367 -7.00 14.18 -29.34
N SER A 368 -7.09 15.31 -30.03
CA SER A 368 -7.02 15.36 -31.50
C SER A 368 -5.59 15.33 -32.05
N ALA A 369 -4.62 15.76 -31.25
CA ALA A 369 -3.21 15.84 -31.62
C ALA A 369 -2.33 15.42 -30.43
N ALA A 370 -1.20 14.76 -30.72
CA ALA A 370 -0.25 14.31 -29.70
C ALA A 370 0.27 15.47 -28.83
N SER A 371 0.44 16.66 -29.38
CA SER A 371 0.88 17.86 -28.66
C SER A 371 -0.12 18.37 -27.61
N GLN A 372 -1.38 17.93 -27.65
CA GLN A 372 -2.43 18.32 -26.69
C GLN A 372 -2.57 17.31 -25.55
N VAL A 373 -1.97 16.13 -25.67
CA VAL A 373 -2.13 15.04 -24.69
C VAL A 373 -1.35 15.38 -23.44
N ARG A 374 -2.04 15.45 -22.29
CA ARG A 374 -1.42 15.50 -20.97
C ARG A 374 -0.92 14.11 -20.58
N LEU A 375 0.18 13.71 -21.21
CA LEU A 375 0.90 12.47 -20.90
C LEU A 375 1.76 12.65 -19.65
N VAL A 376 1.66 11.69 -18.73
CA VAL A 376 2.54 11.49 -17.58
C VAL A 376 3.07 10.06 -17.61
N VAL A 377 4.38 9.89 -17.42
CA VAL A 377 5.01 8.58 -17.25
C VAL A 377 5.69 8.54 -15.89
N ILE A 378 5.43 7.48 -15.13
CA ILE A 378 6.02 7.26 -13.81
C ILE A 378 6.66 5.87 -13.76
N GLU A 379 7.71 5.74 -12.94
CA GLU A 379 8.30 4.45 -12.61
C GLU A 379 7.26 3.54 -11.94
N HIS A 380 6.74 4.01 -10.80
CA HIS A 380 5.71 3.32 -10.02
C HIS A 380 5.09 4.31 -9.00
N THR A 381 3.95 3.98 -8.42
CA THR A 381 3.23 4.93 -7.52
C THR A 381 3.88 5.17 -6.16
N LYS A 382 5.01 4.52 -5.85
CA LYS A 382 5.74 4.69 -4.56
C LYS A 382 6.84 5.77 -4.61
N SER A 383 7.32 6.15 -5.79
CA SER A 383 8.30 7.22 -6.00
C SER A 383 7.80 8.07 -7.16
N LEU A 384 7.55 9.34 -6.88
CA LEU A 384 6.99 10.31 -7.83
C LEU A 384 7.88 11.56 -7.94
N ASP A 385 9.07 11.55 -7.35
CA ASP A 385 9.95 12.71 -7.36
C ASP A 385 10.64 12.92 -8.71
N GLN A 386 10.89 11.86 -9.48
CA GLN A 386 11.30 11.94 -10.90
C GLN A 386 10.22 11.31 -11.78
N ILE A 387 9.68 12.10 -12.71
CA ILE A 387 8.65 11.67 -13.66
C ILE A 387 8.92 12.27 -15.04
N TRP A 388 8.18 11.81 -16.05
CA TRP A 388 8.17 12.43 -17.36
C TRP A 388 6.80 13.01 -17.65
N MET A 389 6.79 14.22 -18.22
CA MET A 389 5.56 14.94 -18.53
C MET A 389 5.65 15.54 -19.92
N SER A 390 4.59 15.39 -20.71
CA SER A 390 4.44 16.15 -21.96
C SER A 390 4.38 17.65 -21.73
N PRO A 391 4.70 18.49 -22.74
CA PRO A 391 4.50 19.94 -22.66
C PRO A 391 3.08 20.35 -22.22
N ALA A 392 2.05 19.66 -22.71
CA ALA A 392 0.65 19.91 -22.31
C ALA A 392 0.39 19.58 -20.83
N ALA A 393 0.97 18.49 -20.31
CA ALA A 393 0.90 18.17 -18.90
C ALA A 393 1.64 19.21 -18.05
N CYS A 394 2.87 19.59 -18.42
CA CYS A 394 3.63 20.63 -17.73
C CYS A 394 2.86 21.97 -17.62
N ALA A 395 2.21 22.38 -18.71
CA ALA A 395 1.39 23.59 -18.75
C ALA A 395 0.12 23.51 -17.89
N SER A 396 -0.29 22.31 -17.46
CA SER A 396 -1.51 22.06 -16.69
C SER A 396 -1.25 21.82 -15.19
N VAL A 397 0.00 21.98 -14.73
CA VAL A 397 0.38 21.75 -13.32
C VAL A 397 -0.38 22.70 -12.40
N ASN A 398 -1.02 22.13 -11.36
CA ASN A 398 -1.84 22.90 -10.41
C ASN A 398 -1.05 23.44 -9.19
N ALA A 399 0.22 23.04 -9.03
CA ALA A 399 1.13 23.59 -8.01
C ALA A 399 2.55 23.78 -8.58
N PRO A 400 2.79 24.82 -9.40
CA PRO A 400 4.05 25.02 -10.11
C PRO A 400 5.28 25.10 -9.21
N ASP A 401 5.16 25.64 -7.99
CA ASP A 401 6.27 25.75 -7.03
C ASP A 401 6.83 24.39 -6.58
N HIS A 402 6.06 23.32 -6.77
CA HIS A 402 6.45 21.95 -6.45
C HIS A 402 6.99 21.17 -7.64
N VAL A 403 7.03 21.76 -8.85
CA VAL A 403 7.37 21.04 -10.08
C VAL A 403 8.46 21.78 -10.84
N GLN A 404 9.57 21.10 -11.09
CA GLN A 404 10.72 21.62 -11.83
C GLN A 404 10.89 20.83 -13.13
N ILE A 405 10.88 21.54 -14.27
CA ILE A 405 11.20 20.97 -15.58
C ILE A 405 12.73 20.93 -15.71
N GLU A 406 13.31 19.76 -15.94
CA GLU A 406 14.77 19.53 -15.90
C GLU A 406 15.40 19.33 -17.29
N SER A 407 14.59 19.23 -18.34
CA SER A 407 15.07 19.06 -19.71
C SER A 407 14.25 19.85 -20.71
N ASP A 408 14.83 20.08 -21.89
CA ASP A 408 14.06 20.38 -23.10
C ASP A 408 13.13 19.20 -23.46
N PRO A 409 12.09 19.40 -24.29
CA PRO A 409 11.20 18.31 -24.68
C PRO A 409 11.91 17.34 -25.63
N LEU A 410 11.86 16.05 -25.30
CA LEU A 410 12.55 14.98 -26.00
C LEU A 410 11.55 13.91 -26.48
N PRO A 411 11.83 13.22 -27.60
CA PRO A 411 11.01 12.09 -28.01
C PRO A 411 11.22 10.90 -27.05
N LEU A 412 10.17 10.12 -26.82
CA LEU A 412 10.30 8.80 -26.20
C LEU A 412 11.08 7.88 -27.14
N GLN A 413 12.13 7.24 -26.62
CA GLN A 413 13.00 6.36 -27.38
C GLN A 413 12.69 4.89 -27.08
N PHE A 414 12.73 4.04 -28.09
CA PHE A 414 12.44 2.62 -27.95
C PHE A 414 13.55 1.80 -28.60
N ASP A 415 13.80 0.59 -28.08
CA ASP A 415 14.66 -0.38 -28.74
C ASP A 415 13.97 -1.03 -29.96
N GLU A 416 14.67 -1.96 -30.62
CA GLU A 416 14.15 -2.69 -31.79
C GLU A 416 12.92 -3.57 -31.45
N GLU A 417 12.74 -3.95 -30.19
CA GLU A 417 11.60 -4.73 -29.70
C GLU A 417 10.42 -3.83 -29.27
N GLY A 418 10.61 -2.51 -29.29
CA GLY A 418 9.62 -1.52 -28.88
C GLY A 418 9.49 -1.39 -27.36
N CYS A 419 10.50 -1.83 -26.59
CA CYS A 419 10.62 -1.54 -25.17
C CYS A 419 11.14 -0.10 -24.99
N TRP A 420 10.60 0.61 -24.00
CA TRP A 420 10.99 1.99 -23.74
C TRP A 420 12.40 2.06 -23.14
N LEU A 421 13.24 2.94 -23.69
CA LEU A 421 14.60 3.19 -23.20
C LEU A 421 14.59 4.30 -22.14
N TYR A 422 14.95 3.93 -20.92
CA TYR A 422 14.99 4.82 -19.76
C TYR A 422 16.36 5.50 -19.66
N ASP A 423 16.49 6.70 -20.23
CA ASP A 423 17.61 7.59 -19.91
C ASP A 423 17.21 8.62 -18.87
#